data_AF-A0A6I9VNM4-F1
#
_entry.id   AF-A0A6I9VNM4-F1
#
_cell.length_a   1.000
_cell.length_b   1.000
_cell.length_c   1.000
_cell.angle_alpha   90.00
_cell.angle_beta   90.00
_cell.angle_gamma   90.00
#
_symmetry.space_group_name_H-M   'P 1'
#
loop_
_entity.id
_entity.type
_entity.pdbx_description
1 polymer ?
#
loop_
_entity_poly.entity_id
_entity_poly.type
_entity_poly.pdbx_seq_one_letter_code
_entity_poly.pdbx_strand_id
1 'polypeptide(L)'
;MFNQIDVYFNQKLVSPPNNAYAYRAYIEALLNYSSLAKTSHLISCLWDTDEPGYMDALLESDNTNQALVRRARYIQGKRSVDLIGHLHCDVFNQDKFLINGVEIRMRLVRSRNAFCLMESNSMSKIRILHASLLTRRTKISPAVLLEHARMLSKTIAKYPLTRVEVNTFTIHAGMVGESIDNAILGQLPKRVIVGFVDNKAFNGDRKLNPFNFKNYGINFFSLYADGVQIPSRPLQPNFSKDHPLYVEAYNTLFSGTGIHFLNKGNSISREDYAKGFTLFAFDLTPDVSANCAGHWNL
;
A
#
# COMPACT_ATOMS: atom_id res chain seq x y z
N MET A 1 -4.47 9.84 -4.32
CA MET A 1 -4.80 10.73 -5.45
C MET A 1 -4.67 10.04 -6.81
N PHE A 2 -3.64 9.22 -7.03
CA PHE A 2 -3.45 8.51 -8.30
C PHE A 2 -3.99 7.08 -8.24
N ASN A 3 -4.50 6.61 -9.37
CA ASN A 3 -5.03 5.26 -9.55
C ASN A 3 -4.00 4.32 -10.17
N GLN A 4 -3.13 4.89 -11.00
CA GLN A 4 -2.10 4.18 -11.73
C GLN A 4 -0.89 5.11 -11.92
N ILE A 5 0.30 4.55 -11.81
CA ILE A 5 1.56 5.20 -12.15
C ILE A 5 2.34 4.25 -13.03
N ASP A 6 2.57 4.66 -14.28
CA ASP A 6 3.45 3.93 -15.18
C ASP A 6 4.81 4.60 -15.25
N VAL A 7 5.84 3.77 -15.20
CA VAL A 7 7.23 4.18 -15.38
C VAL A 7 7.79 3.47 -16.60
N TYR A 8 8.41 4.24 -17.50
CA TYR A 8 9.05 3.74 -18.70
C TYR A 8 10.52 4.10 -18.70
N PHE A 9 11.38 3.13 -19.05
CA PHE A 9 12.79 3.33 -19.34
C PHE A 9 13.01 3.11 -20.83
N ASN A 10 13.51 4.13 -21.55
CA ASN A 10 13.72 4.08 -22.99
C ASN A 10 12.49 3.51 -23.73
N GLN A 11 11.30 4.06 -23.43
CA GLN A 11 10.00 3.64 -23.96
C GLN A 11 9.49 2.24 -23.52
N LYS A 12 10.28 1.44 -22.81
CA LYS A 12 9.84 0.16 -22.26
C LYS A 12 9.15 0.36 -20.91
N LEU A 13 7.92 -0.12 -20.76
CA LEU A 13 7.21 -0.13 -19.48
C LEU A 13 7.97 -0.99 -18.47
N VAL A 14 8.33 -0.40 -17.33
CA VAL A 14 9.04 -1.09 -16.25
C VAL A 14 8.18 -1.27 -15.01
N SER A 15 7.11 -0.53 -14.82
CA SER A 15 6.14 -0.76 -13.73
C SER A 15 5.14 -1.87 -14.10
N PRO A 16 4.63 -2.64 -13.12
CA PRO A 16 3.54 -3.56 -13.39
C PRO A 16 2.26 -2.77 -13.74
N PRO A 17 1.36 -3.33 -14.59
CA PRO A 17 0.05 -2.74 -14.78
C PRO A 17 -0.70 -2.73 -13.44
N ASN A 18 -1.10 -1.56 -12.96
CA ASN A 18 -1.75 -1.44 -11.66
C ASN A 18 -2.85 -0.37 -11.71
N ASN A 19 -4.11 -0.79 -11.56
CA ASN A 19 -5.28 0.08 -11.48
C ASN A 19 -5.74 0.34 -10.02
N ALA A 20 -4.95 -0.09 -9.03
CA ALA A 20 -5.18 0.02 -7.60
C ALA A 20 -3.94 0.58 -6.88
N TYR A 21 -3.17 1.48 -7.52
CA TYR A 21 -1.97 2.11 -6.94
C TYR A 21 -2.25 2.74 -5.58
N ALA A 22 -3.44 3.32 -5.39
CA ALA A 22 -3.83 3.95 -4.14
C ALA A 22 -3.81 2.96 -2.95
N TYR A 23 -4.23 1.72 -3.15
CA TYR A 23 -4.18 0.67 -2.13
C TYR A 23 -2.75 0.26 -1.80
N ARG A 24 -1.92 0.07 -2.83
CA ARG A 24 -0.49 -0.20 -2.64
C ARG A 24 0.17 0.90 -1.79
N ALA A 25 0.03 2.16 -2.21
CA ALA A 25 0.62 3.29 -1.53
C ALA A 25 0.12 3.42 -0.08
N TYR A 26 -1.18 3.23 0.14
CA TYR A 26 -1.77 3.27 1.48
C TYR A 26 -1.26 2.15 2.38
N ILE A 27 -1.26 0.90 1.90
CA ILE A 27 -0.81 -0.26 2.69
C ILE A 27 0.69 -0.16 2.99
N GLU A 28 1.51 0.27 2.03
CA GLU A 28 2.94 0.51 2.26
C GLU A 28 3.17 1.59 3.33
N ALA A 29 2.44 2.70 3.28
CA ALA A 29 2.52 3.74 4.29
C ALA A 29 1.97 3.29 5.66
N LEU A 30 0.90 2.50 5.66
CA LEU A 30 0.27 1.97 6.87
C LEU A 30 1.18 0.99 7.59
N LEU A 31 1.79 0.03 6.90
CA LEU A 31 2.47 -1.09 7.53
C LEU A 31 3.98 -0.88 7.72
N ASN A 32 4.62 -0.06 6.88
CA ASN A 32 6.10 0.08 6.91
C ASN A 32 6.60 1.29 7.71
N TYR A 33 5.73 2.14 8.25
CA TYR A 33 6.12 3.33 9.01
C TYR A 33 5.65 3.29 10.46
N SER A 34 6.53 3.74 11.35
CA SER A 34 6.26 3.88 12.78
C SER A 34 5.38 5.10 13.07
N SER A 35 4.88 5.18 14.30
CA SER A 35 4.03 6.30 14.73
C SER A 35 4.75 7.63 14.58
N LEU A 36 6.03 7.69 14.93
CA LEU A 36 6.86 8.90 14.79
C LEU A 36 6.97 9.37 13.34
N ALA A 37 7.11 8.45 12.37
CA ALA A 37 7.16 8.82 10.96
C ALA A 37 5.80 9.31 10.45
N LYS A 38 4.71 8.62 10.87
CA LYS A 38 3.33 8.97 10.54
C LYS A 38 2.91 10.34 11.07
N THR A 39 3.34 10.71 12.27
CA THR A 39 3.05 12.02 12.88
C THR A 39 4.08 13.11 12.57
N SER A 40 5.09 12.81 11.75
CA SER A 40 6.09 13.79 11.29
C SER A 40 6.09 13.93 9.78
N HIS A 41 7.06 13.33 9.09
CA HIS A 41 7.31 13.60 7.68
C HIS A 41 6.21 13.07 6.76
N LEU A 42 5.41 12.05 7.15
CA LEU A 42 4.30 11.59 6.31
C LEU A 42 3.15 12.61 6.26
N ILE A 43 3.09 13.58 7.18
CA ILE A 43 2.11 14.68 7.10
C ILE A 43 2.35 15.54 5.84
N SER A 44 3.57 15.55 5.28
CA SER A 44 3.86 16.28 4.02
C SER A 44 3.07 15.78 2.81
N CYS A 45 2.53 14.55 2.88
CA CYS A 45 1.61 13.99 1.88
C CYS A 45 0.17 13.83 2.42
N LEU A 46 -0.19 14.56 3.48
CA LEU A 46 -1.47 14.50 4.19
C LEU A 46 -1.80 13.12 4.80
N TRP A 47 -0.77 12.32 5.15
CA TRP A 47 -1.02 11.15 5.98
C TRP A 47 -1.53 11.59 7.36
N ASP A 48 -2.66 11.02 7.75
CA ASP A 48 -3.22 11.12 9.10
C ASP A 48 -4.04 9.84 9.32
N THR A 49 -3.79 9.14 10.42
CA THR A 49 -4.40 7.83 10.68
C THR A 49 -5.87 8.03 11.03
N ASP A 50 -6.77 7.47 10.21
CA ASP A 50 -8.21 7.55 10.39
C ASP A 50 -8.66 6.96 11.74
N GLU A 51 -9.71 7.56 12.33
CA GLU A 51 -10.22 7.14 13.64
C GLU A 51 -10.84 5.72 13.57
N PRO A 52 -10.32 4.75 14.36
CA PRO A 52 -10.83 3.38 14.34
C PRO A 52 -12.32 3.32 14.69
N GLY A 53 -13.10 2.63 13.85
CA GLY A 53 -14.55 2.46 14.02
C GLY A 53 -15.38 3.65 13.54
N TYR A 54 -14.73 4.77 13.23
CA TYR A 54 -15.35 5.98 12.69
C TYR A 54 -14.77 6.37 11.33
N MET A 55 -14.07 5.47 10.63
CA MET A 55 -13.42 5.78 9.35
C MET A 55 -14.38 6.32 8.28
N ASP A 56 -15.62 5.81 8.24
CA ASP A 56 -16.69 6.25 7.33
C ASP A 56 -17.46 7.48 7.88
N ALA A 57 -17.15 7.97 9.09
CA ALA A 57 -17.83 9.11 9.68
C ALA A 57 -17.44 10.40 8.95
N LEU A 58 -18.46 11.12 8.49
CA LEU A 58 -18.32 12.38 7.77
C LEU A 58 -18.10 13.55 8.72
N LEU A 59 -17.71 14.71 8.17
CA LEU A 59 -17.38 15.91 8.93
C LEU A 59 -18.53 16.42 9.81
N GLU A 60 -19.76 16.16 9.39
CA GLU A 60 -21.00 16.56 10.07
C GLU A 60 -21.56 15.50 11.04
N SER A 61 -20.88 14.36 11.21
CA SER A 61 -21.33 13.30 12.14
C SER A 61 -21.11 13.72 13.60
N ASP A 62 -21.94 13.26 14.54
CA ASP A 62 -21.74 13.57 15.97
C ASP A 62 -20.40 13.03 16.49
N ASN A 63 -20.07 11.79 16.13
CA ASN A 63 -18.77 11.18 16.35
C ASN A 63 -17.94 11.27 15.05
N THR A 64 -17.16 12.34 14.90
CA THR A 64 -16.37 12.58 13.70
C THR A 64 -15.04 11.83 13.70
N ASN A 65 -14.61 11.41 12.51
CA ASN A 65 -13.23 11.03 12.25
C ASN A 65 -12.31 12.25 12.39
N GLN A 66 -11.54 12.32 13.48
CA GLN A 66 -10.70 13.48 13.77
C GLN A 66 -9.61 13.69 12.72
N ALA A 67 -9.10 12.63 12.08
CA ALA A 67 -8.14 12.73 10.99
C ALA A 67 -8.75 13.34 9.73
N LEU A 68 -10.02 13.02 9.43
CA LEU A 68 -10.75 13.69 8.34
C LEU A 68 -10.94 15.18 8.62
N VAL A 69 -11.30 15.54 9.86
CA VAL A 69 -11.43 16.94 10.28
C VAL A 69 -10.11 17.70 10.13
N ARG A 70 -8.99 17.13 10.61
CA ARG A 70 -7.66 17.75 10.47
C ARG A 70 -7.26 17.93 9.01
N ARG A 71 -7.43 16.91 8.17
CA ARG A 71 -7.16 17.00 6.72
C ARG A 71 -8.03 18.04 6.02
N ALA A 72 -9.32 18.13 6.38
CA ALA A 72 -10.24 19.11 5.79
C ALA A 72 -9.83 20.57 6.05
N ARG A 73 -9.21 20.87 7.20
CA ARG A 73 -8.72 22.23 7.54
C ARG A 73 -7.70 22.77 6.53
N TYR A 74 -6.87 21.92 5.92
CA TYR A 74 -5.89 22.34 4.93
C TYR A 74 -6.51 22.83 3.61
N ILE A 75 -7.73 22.39 3.30
CA ILE A 75 -8.41 22.70 2.03
C ILE A 75 -9.67 23.57 2.20
N GLN A 76 -10.05 23.86 3.45
CA GLN A 76 -11.22 24.67 3.76
C GLN A 76 -11.13 26.07 3.13
N GLY A 77 -12.27 26.58 2.64
CA GLY A 77 -12.33 27.90 2.02
C GLY A 77 -11.67 27.98 0.64
N LYS A 78 -11.59 26.86 -0.10
CA LYS A 78 -10.97 26.77 -1.44
C LYS A 78 -9.47 27.07 -1.44
N ARG A 79 -8.79 26.83 -0.32
CA ARG A 79 -7.33 26.98 -0.22
C ARG A 79 -6.64 25.92 -1.07
N SER A 80 -5.55 26.31 -1.72
CA SER A 80 -4.62 25.36 -2.31
C SER A 80 -3.80 24.71 -1.21
N VAL A 81 -3.55 23.41 -1.35
CA VAL A 81 -2.64 22.66 -0.49
C VAL A 81 -1.42 22.22 -1.32
N ASP A 82 -0.24 22.36 -0.73
CA ASP A 82 1.02 21.85 -1.26
C ASP A 82 1.32 20.47 -0.64
N LEU A 83 1.76 19.53 -1.47
CA LEU A 83 2.04 18.16 -1.06
C LEU A 83 3.37 17.70 -1.65
N ILE A 84 4.13 16.98 -0.85
CA ILE A 84 5.34 16.29 -1.29
C ILE A 84 5.35 14.88 -0.70
N GLY A 85 5.60 13.88 -1.53
CA GLY A 85 5.60 12.48 -1.14
C GLY A 85 6.37 11.61 -2.12
N HIS A 86 6.68 10.39 -1.68
CA HIS A 86 7.32 9.38 -2.49
C HIS A 86 6.31 8.72 -3.45
N LEU A 87 6.78 8.32 -4.64
CA LEU A 87 5.98 7.55 -5.59
C LEU A 87 6.24 6.07 -5.38
N HIS A 88 5.23 5.32 -4.98
CA HIS A 88 5.32 3.91 -4.61
C HIS A 88 5.42 3.00 -5.85
N CYS A 89 6.55 3.06 -6.55
CA CYS A 89 6.84 2.22 -7.72
C CYS A 89 8.06 1.34 -7.44
N ASP A 90 8.02 0.06 -7.83
CA ASP A 90 9.08 -0.93 -7.56
C ASP A 90 10.48 -0.42 -7.93
N VAL A 91 10.57 0.24 -9.09
CA VAL A 91 11.82 0.72 -9.67
C VAL A 91 12.44 1.88 -8.89
N PHE A 92 11.69 2.53 -8.00
CA PHE A 92 12.22 3.58 -7.13
C PHE A 92 12.65 3.05 -5.75
N ASN A 93 12.42 1.76 -5.48
CA ASN A 93 12.87 1.08 -4.27
C ASN A 93 14.20 0.32 -4.45
N GLN A 94 14.76 0.34 -5.66
CA GLN A 94 16.06 -0.25 -5.95
C GLN A 94 17.20 0.68 -5.53
N ASP A 95 18.30 0.12 -5.04
CA ASP A 95 19.39 0.82 -4.35
C ASP A 95 20.47 1.39 -5.29
N LYS A 96 20.47 0.98 -6.57
CA LYS A 96 21.45 1.41 -7.57
C LYS A 96 21.02 2.70 -8.25
N PHE A 97 21.99 3.53 -8.63
CA PHE A 97 21.70 4.66 -9.52
C PHE A 97 21.41 4.16 -10.93
N LEU A 98 20.42 4.78 -11.58
CA LEU A 98 20.20 4.56 -13.00
C LEU A 98 21.39 5.14 -13.79
N ILE A 99 21.93 4.35 -14.71
CA ILE A 99 23.04 4.78 -15.58
C ILE A 99 22.63 5.93 -16.50
N ASN A 100 23.62 6.69 -16.95
CA ASN A 100 23.43 7.75 -17.92
C ASN A 100 22.84 7.22 -19.24
N GLY A 101 22.08 8.07 -19.93
CA GLY A 101 21.48 7.74 -21.22
C GLY A 101 20.18 6.93 -21.14
N VAL A 102 19.66 6.67 -19.93
CA VAL A 102 18.31 6.11 -19.77
C VAL A 102 17.29 7.24 -19.62
N GLU A 103 16.40 7.36 -20.60
CA GLU A 103 15.25 8.25 -20.53
C GLU A 103 14.20 7.65 -19.59
N ILE A 104 13.78 8.45 -18.59
CA ILE A 104 12.69 8.10 -17.70
C ILE A 104 11.44 8.88 -18.12
N ARG A 105 10.39 8.18 -18.50
CA ARG A 105 9.06 8.76 -18.72
C ARG A 105 8.09 8.22 -17.68
N MET A 106 7.28 9.10 -17.11
CA MET A 106 6.28 8.74 -16.11
C MET A 106 4.88 9.19 -16.55
N ARG A 107 3.89 8.32 -16.39
CA ARG A 107 2.47 8.61 -16.66
C ARG A 107 1.67 8.38 -15.39
N LEU A 108 1.12 9.45 -14.83
CA LEU A 108 0.31 9.38 -13.61
C LEU A 108 -1.16 9.56 -13.99
N VAL A 109 -1.97 8.54 -13.71
CA VAL A 109 -3.42 8.57 -13.94
C VAL A 109 -4.10 8.90 -12.62
N ARG A 110 -4.90 9.96 -12.60
CA ARG A 110 -5.63 10.38 -11.39
C ARG A 110 -6.78 9.45 -11.09
N SER A 111 -7.01 9.18 -9.80
CA SER A 111 -8.24 8.58 -9.31
C SER A 111 -9.41 9.54 -9.49
N ARG A 112 -10.64 9.00 -9.48
CA ARG A 112 -11.86 9.80 -9.51
C ARG A 112 -11.95 10.69 -8.26
N ASN A 113 -12.56 11.87 -8.38
CA ASN A 113 -12.76 12.75 -7.22
C ASN A 113 -13.55 12.05 -6.11
N ALA A 114 -14.52 11.19 -6.47
CA ALA A 114 -15.31 10.42 -5.51
C ALA A 114 -14.51 9.39 -4.70
N PHE A 115 -13.36 8.95 -5.20
CA PHE A 115 -12.43 8.09 -4.44
C PHE A 115 -11.51 8.91 -3.53
N CYS A 116 -11.20 10.16 -3.92
CA CYS A 116 -10.22 10.99 -3.22
C CYS A 116 -10.81 11.88 -2.13
N LEU A 117 -12.13 12.11 -2.14
CA LEU A 117 -12.80 13.07 -1.28
C LEU A 117 -13.98 12.39 -0.58
N MET A 118 -14.09 12.62 0.72
CA MET A 118 -15.25 12.21 1.52
C MET A 118 -16.12 13.41 1.85
N GLU A 119 -17.39 13.36 1.46
CA GLU A 119 -18.39 14.43 1.63
C GLU A 119 -19.82 13.87 1.44
N SER A 120 -20.82 14.42 2.15
CA SER A 120 -22.22 14.00 2.01
C SER A 120 -22.96 14.70 0.87
N ASN A 121 -22.93 16.03 0.89
CA ASN A 121 -23.85 16.87 0.11
C ASN A 121 -23.15 17.76 -0.93
N SER A 122 -21.81 17.81 -0.90
CA SER A 122 -21.02 18.59 -1.86
C SER A 122 -20.52 17.75 -3.02
N MET A 123 -20.21 18.43 -4.13
CA MET A 123 -19.60 17.83 -5.31
C MET A 123 -18.22 18.42 -5.61
N SER A 124 -17.36 18.43 -4.59
CA SER A 124 -16.03 19.02 -4.65
C SER A 124 -15.15 18.32 -5.70
N LYS A 125 -14.27 19.10 -6.34
CA LYS A 125 -13.37 18.60 -7.39
C LYS A 125 -11.93 18.96 -7.03
N ILE A 126 -11.02 18.01 -7.26
CA ILE A 126 -9.58 18.25 -7.11
C ILE A 126 -9.02 18.77 -8.43
N ARG A 127 -8.28 19.88 -8.39
CA ARG A 127 -7.51 20.42 -9.51
C ARG A 127 -6.05 20.50 -9.13
N ILE A 128 -5.18 19.90 -9.94
CA ILE A 128 -3.73 20.06 -9.80
C ILE A 128 -3.37 21.42 -10.39
N LEU A 129 -2.80 22.30 -9.57
CA LEU A 129 -2.36 23.63 -10.02
C LEU A 129 -0.94 23.58 -10.58
N HIS A 130 -0.06 22.84 -9.89
CA HIS A 130 1.33 22.65 -10.26
C HIS A 130 1.78 21.25 -9.84
N ALA A 131 2.69 20.64 -10.61
CA ALA A 131 3.30 19.36 -10.29
C ALA A 131 4.77 19.38 -10.71
N SER A 132 5.65 18.86 -9.86
CA SER A 132 7.07 18.75 -10.13
C SER A 132 7.61 17.43 -9.63
N LEU A 133 8.59 16.89 -10.34
CA LEU A 133 9.31 15.68 -9.94
C LEU A 133 10.71 16.06 -9.48
N LEU A 134 11.01 15.79 -8.21
CA LEU A 134 12.36 15.98 -7.67
C LEU A 134 13.16 14.70 -7.86
N THR A 135 14.29 14.79 -8.55
CA THR A 135 15.19 13.66 -8.78
C THR A 135 16.59 13.97 -8.27
N ARG A 136 17.20 13.03 -7.55
CA ARG A 136 18.59 13.14 -7.12
C ARG A 136 19.50 12.62 -8.24
N ARG A 137 20.51 13.40 -8.61
CA ARG A 137 21.57 13.02 -9.56
C ARG A 137 22.91 13.05 -8.86
N THR A 138 23.77 12.10 -9.18
CA THR A 138 25.13 11.99 -8.61
C THR A 138 26.15 12.36 -9.67
N LYS A 139 27.09 13.24 -9.33
CA LYS A 139 28.23 13.55 -10.20
C LYS A 139 29.30 12.47 -10.01
N ILE A 140 29.68 11.80 -11.09
CA ILE A 140 30.72 10.76 -11.09
C ILE A 140 31.98 11.25 -11.80
N SER A 141 33.13 10.68 -11.44
CA SER A 141 34.41 11.07 -12.04
C SER A 141 34.48 10.65 -13.52
N PRO A 142 35.24 11.37 -14.37
CA PRO A 142 35.41 11.00 -15.77
C PRO A 142 35.96 9.59 -15.97
N ALA A 143 36.84 9.11 -15.09
CA ALA A 143 37.39 7.75 -15.15
C ALA A 143 36.29 6.68 -14.99
N VAL A 144 35.36 6.88 -14.05
CA VAL A 144 34.22 5.96 -13.84
C VAL A 144 33.27 5.99 -15.04
N LEU A 145 33.05 7.16 -15.66
CA LEU A 145 32.24 7.26 -16.88
C LEU A 145 32.84 6.46 -18.04
N LEU A 146 34.16 6.56 -18.23
CA LEU A 146 34.86 5.83 -19.28
C LEU A 146 34.79 4.31 -19.05
N GLU A 147 34.98 3.88 -17.80
CA GLU A 147 34.86 2.46 -17.44
C GLU A 147 33.42 1.93 -17.60
N HIS A 148 32.40 2.71 -17.24
CA HIS A 148 31.01 2.34 -17.53
C HIS A 148 30.78 2.17 -19.03
N ALA A 149 31.25 3.09 -19.87
CA ALA A 149 31.13 2.95 -21.33
C ALA A 149 31.85 1.71 -21.86
N ARG A 150 33.05 1.40 -21.35
CA ARG A 150 33.83 0.20 -21.71
C ARG A 150 33.15 -1.09 -21.26
N MET A 151 32.51 -1.10 -20.09
CA MET A 151 31.81 -2.28 -19.58
C MET A 151 30.47 -2.50 -20.27
N LEU A 152 29.74 -1.44 -20.60
CA LEU A 152 28.46 -1.50 -21.30
C LEU A 152 28.59 -1.96 -22.77
N SER A 153 29.77 -1.85 -23.38
CA SER A 153 30.04 -2.45 -24.70
C SER A 153 30.22 -3.96 -24.64
N LYS A 154 30.44 -4.52 -23.44
CA LYS A 154 30.67 -5.97 -23.23
C LYS A 154 29.52 -6.66 -22.50
N THR A 155 28.84 -5.94 -21.61
CA THR A 155 27.87 -6.50 -20.67
C THR A 155 26.69 -5.56 -20.45
N ILE A 156 25.56 -6.09 -20.03
CA ILE A 156 24.36 -5.30 -19.72
C ILE A 156 24.32 -4.89 -18.25
N ALA A 157 23.75 -3.71 -17.97
CA ALA A 157 23.41 -3.33 -16.61
C ALA A 157 22.17 -4.10 -16.13
N LYS A 158 22.25 -4.70 -14.93
CA LYS A 158 21.15 -5.44 -14.31
C LYS A 158 20.67 -4.71 -13.05
N TYR A 159 19.38 -4.36 -13.03
CA TYR A 159 18.69 -3.78 -11.88
C TYR A 159 17.73 -4.81 -11.30
N PRO A 160 18.03 -5.41 -10.14
CA PRO A 160 17.10 -6.32 -9.49
C PRO A 160 15.91 -5.52 -8.94
N LEU A 161 14.70 -6.02 -9.14
CA LEU A 161 13.45 -5.37 -8.72
C LEU A 161 12.59 -6.36 -7.94
N THR A 162 12.12 -5.93 -6.77
CA THR A 162 11.05 -6.63 -6.05
C THR A 162 9.71 -6.09 -6.55
N ARG A 163 8.91 -6.94 -7.18
CA ARG A 163 7.60 -6.57 -7.71
C ARG A 163 6.53 -6.56 -6.62
N VAL A 164 5.66 -5.56 -6.68
CA VAL A 164 4.45 -5.50 -5.86
C VAL A 164 3.25 -5.36 -6.78
N GLU A 165 2.36 -6.35 -6.71
CA GLU A 165 1.13 -6.43 -7.49
C GLU A 165 -0.08 -6.35 -6.57
N VAL A 166 -1.17 -5.74 -7.05
CA VAL A 166 -2.43 -5.63 -6.33
C VAL A 166 -3.50 -6.33 -7.15
N ASN A 167 -3.98 -7.46 -6.63
CA ASN A 167 -5.08 -8.20 -7.22
C ASN A 167 -6.36 -7.91 -6.43
N THR A 168 -7.49 -7.82 -7.14
CA THR A 168 -8.79 -7.51 -6.54
C THR A 168 -9.79 -8.58 -6.91
N PHE A 169 -10.52 -9.08 -5.92
CA PHE A 169 -11.58 -10.07 -6.08
C PHE A 169 -12.88 -9.51 -5.51
N THR A 170 -14.00 -9.83 -6.13
CA THR A 170 -15.33 -9.41 -5.64
C THR A 170 -16.01 -10.61 -4.99
N ILE A 171 -16.41 -10.44 -3.73
CA ILE A 171 -17.22 -11.42 -3.01
C ILE A 171 -18.63 -10.86 -2.91
N HIS A 172 -19.63 -11.64 -3.33
CA HIS A 172 -21.02 -11.21 -3.33
C HIS A 172 -21.65 -11.30 -1.94
N ALA A 173 -22.60 -10.40 -1.66
CA ALA A 173 -23.33 -10.40 -0.40
C ALA A 173 -24.14 -11.71 -0.21
N GLY A 174 -24.19 -12.21 1.02
CA GLY A 174 -24.89 -13.46 1.36
C GLY A 174 -24.04 -14.73 1.28
N MET A 175 -22.80 -14.63 0.79
CA MET A 175 -21.85 -15.75 0.83
C MET A 175 -21.33 -15.97 2.25
N VAL A 176 -21.29 -17.24 2.67
CA VAL A 176 -20.78 -17.66 3.99
C VAL A 176 -19.30 -18.07 3.92
N GLY A 177 -18.81 -18.40 2.72
CA GLY A 177 -17.41 -18.71 2.45
C GLY A 177 -17.14 -18.62 0.95
N GLU A 178 -15.90 -18.25 0.60
CA GLU A 178 -15.43 -18.11 -0.76
C GLU A 178 -14.03 -18.73 -0.83
N SER A 179 -13.71 -19.47 -1.89
CA SER A 179 -12.34 -19.91 -2.20
C SER A 179 -11.90 -19.27 -3.50
N ILE A 180 -10.78 -18.55 -3.44
CA ILE A 180 -10.23 -17.84 -4.60
C ILE A 180 -9.06 -18.68 -5.14
N ASP A 181 -9.39 -19.56 -6.09
CA ASP A 181 -8.39 -20.38 -6.76
C ASP A 181 -7.54 -19.51 -7.69
N ASN A 182 -6.23 -19.82 -7.76
CA ASN A 182 -5.29 -19.14 -8.64
C ASN A 182 -5.27 -17.61 -8.45
N ALA A 183 -5.43 -17.14 -7.20
CA ALA A 183 -5.40 -15.72 -6.86
C ALA A 183 -4.12 -15.00 -7.34
N ILE A 184 -3.02 -15.73 -7.45
CA ILE A 184 -1.75 -15.27 -8.01
C ILE A 184 -1.23 -16.38 -8.92
N LEU A 185 -0.87 -16.02 -10.16
CA LEU A 185 -0.34 -16.93 -11.16
C LEU A 185 1.12 -16.60 -11.46
N GLY A 186 1.96 -17.64 -11.60
CA GLY A 186 3.37 -17.49 -11.95
C GLY A 186 4.29 -17.47 -10.73
N GLN A 187 5.08 -16.40 -10.59
CA GLN A 187 6.08 -16.32 -9.53
C GLN A 187 5.41 -16.18 -8.16
N LEU A 188 5.65 -17.15 -7.27
CA LEU A 188 5.18 -17.09 -5.89
C LEU A 188 5.74 -15.84 -5.19
N PRO A 189 4.89 -14.93 -4.67
CA PRO A 189 5.37 -13.78 -3.93
C PRO A 189 6.03 -14.20 -2.62
N LYS A 190 6.99 -13.40 -2.15
CA LYS A 190 7.57 -13.58 -0.81
C LYS A 190 6.60 -13.20 0.31
N ARG A 191 5.64 -12.33 0.02
CA ARG A 191 4.70 -11.79 1.01
C ARG A 191 3.34 -11.59 0.37
N VAL A 192 2.28 -11.95 1.09
CA VAL A 192 0.89 -11.70 0.71
C VAL A 192 0.23 -10.89 1.81
N ILE A 193 -0.48 -9.82 1.44
CA ILE A 193 -1.30 -9.02 2.36
C ILE A 193 -2.71 -8.98 1.79
N VAL A 194 -3.69 -9.37 2.60
CA VAL A 194 -5.10 -9.44 2.22
C VAL A 194 -5.93 -8.51 3.10
N GLY A 195 -6.86 -7.79 2.50
CA GLY A 195 -7.79 -6.89 3.17
C GLY A 195 -9.12 -6.85 2.45
N PHE A 196 -10.18 -6.48 3.17
CA PHE A 196 -11.54 -6.45 2.66
C PHE A 196 -12.12 -5.05 2.81
N VAL A 197 -12.74 -4.54 1.76
CA VAL A 197 -13.35 -3.20 1.71
C VAL A 197 -14.70 -3.26 1.02
N ASP A 198 -15.57 -2.29 1.28
CA ASP A 198 -16.84 -2.21 0.57
C ASP A 198 -16.60 -1.96 -0.92
N ASN A 199 -17.28 -2.72 -1.78
CA ASN A 199 -17.16 -2.54 -3.24
C ASN A 199 -17.55 -1.12 -3.68
N LYS A 200 -18.49 -0.48 -2.98
CA LYS A 200 -18.84 0.94 -3.21
C LYS A 200 -17.66 1.86 -2.90
N ALA A 201 -16.99 1.65 -1.76
CA ALA A 201 -15.82 2.44 -1.36
C ALA A 201 -14.66 2.25 -2.36
N PHE A 202 -14.38 1.00 -2.76
CA PHE A 202 -13.37 0.67 -3.77
C PHE A 202 -13.60 1.41 -5.10
N ASN A 203 -14.85 1.48 -5.58
CA ASN A 203 -15.20 2.17 -6.83
C ASN A 203 -15.31 3.71 -6.69
N GLY A 204 -15.14 4.23 -5.48
CA GLY A 204 -15.24 5.65 -5.14
C GLY A 204 -16.67 6.05 -4.79
N ASP A 205 -17.00 5.93 -3.51
CA ASP A 205 -18.21 6.49 -2.89
C ASP A 205 -17.77 7.61 -1.93
N ARG A 206 -18.41 8.77 -2.01
CA ARG A 206 -18.01 9.94 -1.21
C ARG A 206 -18.39 9.84 0.25
N LYS A 207 -19.22 8.88 0.64
CA LYS A 207 -19.60 8.67 2.03
C LYS A 207 -18.76 7.62 2.73
N LEU A 208 -17.91 6.90 1.98
CA LEU A 208 -17.15 5.76 2.48
C LEU A 208 -15.65 6.00 2.31
N ASN A 209 -14.87 5.51 3.28
CA ASN A 209 -13.43 5.53 3.18
C ASN A 209 -12.96 4.30 2.38
N PRO A 210 -12.26 4.46 1.24
CA PRO A 210 -11.78 3.32 0.44
C PRO A 210 -10.75 2.46 1.19
N PHE A 211 -10.17 2.97 2.28
CA PHE A 211 -9.16 2.29 3.08
C PHE A 211 -9.68 1.77 4.42
N ASN A 212 -11.01 1.71 4.60
CA ASN A 212 -11.64 1.09 5.76
C ASN A 212 -11.64 -0.44 5.60
N PHE A 213 -10.58 -1.10 6.10
CA PHE A 213 -10.41 -2.54 6.03
C PHE A 213 -11.24 -3.23 7.10
N LYS A 214 -12.44 -3.66 6.73
CA LYS A 214 -13.43 -4.27 7.62
C LYS A 214 -13.15 -5.75 7.82
N ASN A 215 -13.45 -6.25 9.02
CA ASN A 215 -13.29 -7.67 9.33
C ASN A 215 -14.43 -8.55 8.78
N TYR A 216 -15.60 -7.97 8.47
CA TYR A 216 -16.81 -8.66 7.99
C TYR A 216 -17.21 -9.92 8.78
N GLY A 217 -16.82 -10.02 10.05
CA GLY A 217 -17.06 -11.22 10.87
C GLY A 217 -16.33 -12.47 10.37
N ILE A 218 -15.26 -12.32 9.58
CA ILE A 218 -14.41 -13.45 9.15
C ILE A 218 -14.02 -14.25 10.39
N ASN A 219 -14.30 -15.54 10.35
CA ASN A 219 -14.03 -16.48 11.45
C ASN A 219 -13.19 -17.69 11.03
N PHE A 220 -12.82 -17.75 9.75
CA PHE A 220 -11.95 -18.76 9.16
C PHE A 220 -11.21 -18.14 7.98
N PHE A 221 -9.89 -18.23 7.98
CA PHE A 221 -9.05 -17.72 6.89
C PHE A 221 -7.85 -18.65 6.66
N SER A 222 -7.74 -19.20 5.45
CA SER A 222 -6.66 -20.09 5.04
C SER A 222 -6.02 -19.58 3.75
N LEU A 223 -4.70 -19.52 3.72
CA LEU A 223 -3.93 -19.27 2.51
C LEU A 223 -3.21 -20.56 2.10
N TYR A 224 -3.19 -20.86 0.80
CA TYR A 224 -2.46 -21.99 0.23
C TYR A 224 -1.41 -21.49 -0.75
N ALA A 225 -0.21 -22.04 -0.65
CA ALA A 225 0.87 -21.88 -1.63
C ALA A 225 1.25 -23.28 -2.13
N ASP A 226 1.13 -23.50 -3.44
CA ASP A 226 1.44 -24.79 -4.10
C ASP A 226 0.80 -26.00 -3.41
N GLY A 227 -0.46 -25.86 -2.98
CA GLY A 227 -1.23 -26.90 -2.29
C GLY A 227 -0.91 -27.06 -0.79
N VAL A 228 0.08 -26.34 -0.27
CA VAL A 228 0.43 -26.34 1.16
C VAL A 228 -0.22 -25.14 1.86
N GLN A 229 -0.91 -25.41 2.97
CA GLN A 229 -1.53 -24.35 3.77
C GLN A 229 -0.49 -23.56 4.57
N ILE A 230 -0.60 -22.22 4.54
CA ILE A 230 0.27 -21.29 5.27
C ILE A 230 -0.60 -20.29 6.04
N PRO A 231 -0.51 -20.21 7.38
CA PRO A 231 0.22 -21.13 8.25
C PRO A 231 -0.40 -22.55 8.28
N SER A 232 0.27 -23.48 8.95
CA SER A 232 -0.16 -24.90 9.03
C SER A 232 -1.54 -25.12 9.64
N ARG A 233 -2.08 -24.10 10.33
CA ARG A 233 -3.47 -24.04 10.78
C ARG A 233 -4.14 -22.79 10.20
N PRO A 234 -5.42 -22.87 9.81
CA PRO A 234 -6.15 -21.69 9.37
C PRO A 234 -6.30 -20.71 10.54
N LEU A 235 -6.31 -19.42 10.24
CA LEU A 235 -6.66 -18.41 11.23
C LEU A 235 -8.15 -18.53 11.54
N GLN A 236 -8.51 -18.52 12.82
CA GLN A 236 -9.90 -18.59 13.27
C GLN A 236 -10.26 -17.41 14.19
N PRO A 237 -10.23 -16.17 13.69
CA PRO A 237 -10.49 -15.00 14.53
C PRO A 237 -11.96 -14.92 14.97
N ASN A 238 -12.21 -14.43 16.18
CA ASN A 238 -13.55 -14.07 16.63
C ASN A 238 -13.59 -12.56 16.91
N PHE A 239 -14.37 -11.82 16.12
CA PHE A 239 -14.56 -10.37 16.26
C PHE A 239 -15.80 -9.97 17.06
N SER A 240 -16.43 -10.91 17.78
CA SER A 240 -17.55 -10.62 18.68
C SER A 240 -17.15 -9.61 19.76
N LYS A 241 -18.12 -8.81 20.20
CA LYS A 241 -17.90 -7.80 21.25
C LYS A 241 -17.62 -8.43 22.61
N ASP A 242 -18.29 -9.55 22.91
CA ASP A 242 -18.24 -10.17 24.24
C ASP A 242 -16.99 -11.02 24.44
N HIS A 243 -16.52 -11.70 23.38
CA HIS A 243 -15.38 -12.60 23.42
C HIS A 243 -14.44 -12.41 22.21
N PRO A 244 -13.71 -11.29 22.14
CA PRO A 244 -12.81 -11.00 21.03
C PRO A 244 -11.54 -11.86 21.06
N LEU A 245 -11.47 -12.84 20.16
CA LEU A 245 -10.34 -13.78 19.99
C LEU A 245 -9.74 -13.67 18.60
N TYR A 246 -9.10 -12.53 18.29
CA TYR A 246 -8.49 -12.27 16.97
C TYR A 246 -6.98 -11.96 17.05
N VAL A 247 -6.33 -12.23 18.19
CA VAL A 247 -4.94 -11.83 18.41
C VAL A 247 -3.95 -12.51 17.46
N GLU A 248 -4.23 -13.74 17.03
CA GLU A 248 -3.41 -14.45 16.04
C GLU A 248 -3.48 -13.76 14.67
N ALA A 249 -4.69 -13.37 14.24
CA ALA A 249 -4.89 -12.58 13.03
C ALA A 249 -4.18 -11.21 13.12
N TYR A 250 -4.28 -10.52 14.26
CA TYR A 250 -3.55 -9.27 14.52
C TYR A 250 -2.03 -9.47 14.47
N ASN A 251 -1.52 -10.55 15.06
CA ASN A 251 -0.10 -10.87 15.10
C ASN A 251 0.49 -11.06 13.68
N THR A 252 -0.33 -11.49 12.72
CA THR A 252 0.10 -11.63 11.31
C THR A 252 0.63 -10.32 10.73
N LEU A 253 0.15 -9.16 11.20
CA LEU A 253 0.68 -7.86 10.77
C LEU A 253 2.16 -7.68 11.05
N PHE A 254 2.70 -8.35 12.07
CA PHE A 254 4.10 -8.22 12.49
C PHE A 254 4.96 -9.35 11.93
N SER A 255 4.46 -10.59 11.99
CA SER A 255 5.16 -11.75 11.40
C SER A 255 5.22 -11.63 9.88
N GLY A 256 4.11 -11.32 9.22
CA GLY A 256 4.06 -11.19 7.76
C GLY A 256 4.85 -10.01 7.20
N THR A 257 5.00 -8.92 7.96
CA THR A 257 5.81 -7.77 7.55
C THR A 257 7.29 -7.87 7.95
N GLY A 258 7.65 -8.93 8.69
CA GLY A 258 9.03 -9.19 9.13
C GLY A 258 9.54 -8.17 10.15
N ILE A 259 8.65 -7.65 11.00
CA ILE A 259 9.01 -6.82 12.17
C ILE A 259 8.70 -7.51 13.50
N HIS A 260 8.24 -8.76 13.48
CA HIS A 260 7.95 -9.49 14.72
C HIS A 260 9.19 -9.55 15.62
N PHE A 261 8.97 -9.33 16.92
CA PHE A 261 10.00 -9.24 17.96
C PHE A 261 11.06 -8.13 17.78
N LEU A 262 10.97 -7.28 16.75
CA LEU A 262 11.80 -6.09 16.63
C LEU A 262 11.21 -4.95 17.49
N ASN A 263 12.05 -4.02 17.92
CA ASN A 263 11.59 -2.75 18.50
C ASN A 263 11.10 -1.78 17.41
N LYS A 264 10.13 -2.24 16.60
CA LYS A 264 9.50 -1.53 15.49
C LYS A 264 8.00 -1.87 15.50
N GLY A 265 7.17 -0.93 15.06
CA GLY A 265 5.73 -1.13 14.97
C GLY A 265 5.11 -0.37 13.81
N ASN A 266 3.87 -0.72 13.47
CA ASN A 266 3.06 -0.13 12.39
C ASN A 266 1.98 0.83 12.92
N SER A 267 1.94 1.13 14.22
CA SER A 267 0.97 2.04 14.85
C SER A 267 -0.50 1.58 14.79
N ILE A 268 -0.74 0.27 14.62
CA ILE A 268 -2.07 -0.32 14.73
C ILE A 268 -2.14 -1.03 16.09
N SER A 269 -3.00 -0.58 16.99
CA SER A 269 -3.24 -1.29 18.26
C SER A 269 -4.12 -2.53 18.03
N ARG A 270 -4.22 -3.38 19.06
CA ARG A 270 -5.09 -4.56 19.03
C ARG A 270 -6.56 -4.15 18.88
N GLU A 271 -6.96 -3.05 19.49
CA GLU A 271 -8.33 -2.53 19.46
C GLU A 271 -8.64 -1.93 18.09
N ASP A 272 -7.69 -1.21 17.49
CA ASP A 272 -7.85 -0.56 16.19
C ASP A 272 -7.93 -1.59 15.06
N TYR A 273 -7.19 -2.69 15.18
CA TYR A 273 -7.18 -3.78 14.21
C TYR A 273 -8.59 -4.25 13.82
N ALA A 274 -9.45 -4.48 14.82
CA ALA A 274 -10.82 -4.94 14.59
C ALA A 274 -11.76 -3.85 14.05
N LYS A 275 -11.33 -2.59 14.01
CA LYS A 275 -12.15 -1.39 13.76
C LYS A 275 -11.70 -0.62 12.52
N GLY A 276 -11.42 -1.31 11.43
CA GLY A 276 -11.10 -0.70 10.12
C GLY A 276 -9.64 -0.85 9.67
N PHE A 277 -8.82 -1.56 10.45
CA PHE A 277 -7.44 -1.89 10.11
C PHE A 277 -7.20 -3.40 9.97
N THR A 278 -8.24 -4.18 9.62
CA THR A 278 -8.16 -5.64 9.53
C THR A 278 -7.49 -6.07 8.23
N LEU A 279 -6.16 -6.21 8.29
CA LEU A 279 -5.34 -6.83 7.24
C LEU A 279 -4.77 -8.16 7.73
N PHE A 280 -4.57 -9.11 6.82
CA PHE A 280 -3.91 -10.39 7.09
C PHE A 280 -2.61 -10.42 6.30
N ALA A 281 -1.47 -10.60 6.95
CA ALA A 281 -0.16 -10.55 6.29
C ALA A 281 0.60 -11.87 6.49
N PHE A 282 1.06 -12.46 5.40
CA PHE A 282 1.76 -13.75 5.38
C PHE A 282 3.13 -13.58 4.76
N ASP A 283 4.15 -14.10 5.44
CA ASP A 283 5.48 -14.32 4.89
C ASP A 283 5.49 -15.74 4.30
N LEU A 284 5.80 -15.86 3.00
CA LEU A 284 5.85 -17.12 2.27
C LEU A 284 7.28 -17.62 2.06
N THR A 285 8.29 -16.91 2.59
CA THR A 285 9.67 -17.37 2.54
C THR A 285 9.91 -18.48 3.56
N PRO A 286 10.64 -19.56 3.20
CA PRO A 286 10.89 -20.68 4.11
C PRO A 286 11.62 -20.29 5.40
N ASP A 287 12.44 -19.24 5.34
CA ASP A 287 13.25 -18.70 6.44
C ASP A 287 12.61 -17.48 7.13
N VAL A 288 11.36 -17.13 6.76
CA VAL A 288 10.59 -16.01 7.35
C VAL A 288 11.36 -14.68 7.26
N SER A 289 12.02 -14.48 6.11
CA SER A 289 12.88 -13.33 5.81
C SER A 289 12.36 -12.51 4.64
N ALA A 290 11.05 -12.46 4.36
CA ALA A 290 10.51 -11.67 3.24
C ALA A 290 10.88 -10.18 3.30
N ASN A 291 11.25 -9.68 4.49
CA ASN A 291 11.70 -8.31 4.69
C ASN A 291 13.19 -8.07 4.34
N CYS A 292 13.97 -9.12 4.11
CA CYS A 292 15.39 -9.06 3.76
C CYS A 292 15.58 -8.89 2.25
N ALA A 293 15.99 -7.68 1.84
CA ALA A 293 16.29 -7.36 0.43
C ALA A 293 17.58 -8.03 -0.13
N GLY A 294 18.34 -8.74 0.71
CA GLY A 294 19.62 -9.38 0.34
C GLY A 294 19.50 -10.80 -0.24
N HIS A 295 18.36 -11.48 -0.05
CA HIS A 295 18.16 -12.83 -0.58
C HIS A 295 17.50 -12.76 -1.96
N TRP A 296 18.31 -12.91 -3.00
CA TRP A 296 17.83 -13.13 -4.36
C TRP A 296 17.82 -14.63 -4.62
N ASN A 297 16.65 -15.20 -4.88
CA ASN A 297 16.57 -16.52 -5.48
C ASN A 297 17.04 -16.34 -6.93
N LEU A 298 18.28 -16.76 -7.21
CA LEU A 298 18.84 -16.83 -8.56
C LEU A 298 18.26 -18.01 -9.31
#